data_AF-A0A497MHF1-F1
#
_entry.id   AF-A0A497MHF1-F1
#
_cell.length_a   1.000
_cell.length_b   1.000
_cell.length_c   1.000
_cell.angle_alpha   90.00
_cell.angle_beta   90.00
_cell.angle_gamma   90.00
#
_symmetry.space_group_name_H-M   'P 1'
#
loop_
_entity.id
_entity.type
_entity.pdbx_description
1 polymer ?
#
loop_
_entity_poly.entity_id
_entity_poly.type
_entity_poly.pdbx_seq_one_letter_code
_entity_poly.pdbx_strand_id
1 'polypeptide(L)' 'MEPEKRIHEKGCFSFPEALERLKRNPDFEKAGAVACFIGVVRNQTPKGEKVVKLEIEAYEEKA' A
#
# COMPACT_ATOMS: atom_id res chain seq x y z
N MET A 1 4.50 -23.99 3.42
CA MET A 1 4.87 -22.58 3.69
C MET A 1 3.82 -21.76 2.96
N GLU A 2 2.97 -21.04 3.69
CA GLU A 2 1.94 -20.22 3.04
C GLU A 2 2.63 -19.11 2.21
N PRO A 3 2.10 -18.78 1.03
CA PRO A 3 2.66 -17.71 0.21
C PRO A 3 2.59 -16.38 0.98
N GLU A 4 3.65 -15.58 0.86
CA GLU A 4 3.71 -14.24 1.44
C GLU A 4 2.67 -13.34 0.74
N LYS A 5 1.52 -13.11 1.39
CA LYS A 5 0.44 -12.25 0.88
C LYS A 5 0.94 -10.80 0.79
N ARG A 6 1.14 -10.26 -0.41
CA ARG A 6 1.69 -8.88 -0.60
C ARG A 6 0.62 -7.81 -0.75
N ILE A 7 -0.64 -8.24 -0.82
CA ILE A 7 -1.81 -7.36 -0.81
C ILE A 7 -2.51 -7.45 0.54
N HIS A 8 -2.61 -6.31 1.22
CA HIS A 8 -3.35 -6.20 2.47
C HIS A 8 -4.78 -5.73 2.18
N GLU A 9 -5.75 -6.38 2.81
CA GLU A 9 -7.15 -5.95 2.78
C GLU A 9 -7.32 -4.57 3.42
N LYS A 10 -8.34 -3.86 2.97
CA LYS A 10 -8.63 -2.50 3.47
C LYS A 10 -8.87 -2.53 4.98
N GLY A 11 -8.11 -1.71 5.70
CA GLY A 11 -8.23 -1.58 7.16
C GLY A 11 -7.34 -2.53 7.96
N CYS A 12 -6.71 -3.52 7.33
CA CYS A 12 -5.79 -4.45 7.99
C CYS A 12 -4.36 -3.90 8.14
N PHE A 13 -4.07 -2.74 7.54
CA PHE A 13 -2.75 -2.14 7.54
C PHE A 13 -2.84 -0.63 7.46
N SER A 14 -1.91 0.06 8.11
CA SER A 14 -1.80 1.53 8.09
C SER A 14 -0.40 1.99 7.73
N PHE A 15 -0.31 3.16 7.09
CA PHE A 15 0.99 3.74 6.73
C PHE A 15 1.92 3.98 7.93
N PRO A 16 1.45 4.50 9.09
CA PRO A 16 2.31 4.62 10.28
C PRO A 16 2.86 3.27 10.75
N GLU A 17 2.03 2.23 10.77
CA GLU A 17 2.48 0.88 11.14
C GLU A 17 3.54 0.35 10.16
N ALA A 18 3.39 0.62 8.86
CA ALA A 18 4.38 0.28 7.85
C ALA A 18 5.75 0.89 8.16
N LEU A 19 5.77 2.18 8.49
CA LEU A 19 7.00 2.90 8.82
C LEU A 19 7.63 2.37 10.12
N GLU A 20 6.82 2.07 11.14
CA GLU A 20 7.33 1.51 12.39
C GLU A 20 7.91 0.11 12.20
N ARG A 21 7.31 -0.74 11.37
CA ARG A 21 7.87 -2.04 11.01
C ARG A 21 9.19 -1.90 10.25
N LEU A 22 9.27 -0.94 9.32
CA LEU A 22 10.49 -0.68 8.54
C LEU A 22 11.65 -0.21 9.43
N LYS A 23 11.38 0.68 10.40
CA LYS A 23 12.38 1.16 11.38
C LYS A 23 12.93 0.08 12.31
N ARG A 24 12.20 -1.02 12.51
CA ARG A 24 12.64 -2.15 13.35
C ARG A 24 13.68 -3.04 12.66
N ASN A 25 13.98 -2.80 11.38
CA ASN A 25 15.05 -3.51 10.70
C ASN A 25 16.40 -3.16 11.38
N PRO A 26 17.21 -4.15 11.81
CA PRO A 26 18.51 -3.89 12.45
C PRO A 26 19.48 -3.06 11.60
N ASP A 27 19.32 -3.10 10.27
CA ASP A 27 20.12 -2.33 9.32
C ASP A 27 19.51 -0.97 8.97
N PHE A 28 18.40 -0.58 9.60
CA PHE A 28 17.69 0.67 9.27
C PHE A 28 18.60 1.90 9.43
N GLU A 29 19.48 1.92 10.42
CA GLU A 29 20.44 3.01 10.64
C GLU A 29 21.44 3.20 9.49
N LYS A 30 21.61 2.19 8.63
CA LYS A 30 22.44 2.28 7.41
C LYS A 30 21.71 2.94 6.25
N ALA A 31 20.38 3.07 6.33
CA ALA A 31 19.58 3.68 5.28
C ALA A 31 19.63 5.22 5.36
N GLY A 32 19.92 5.88 4.23
CA GLY A 32 19.92 7.34 4.15
C GLY A 32 18.54 7.96 3.88
N ALA A 33 17.57 7.16 3.41
CA ALA A 33 16.22 7.62 3.09
C ALA A 33 15.22 6.46 3.02
N VAL A 34 13.94 6.78 3.19
CA VAL A 34 12.82 5.88 2.89
C VAL A 34 12.05 6.46 1.71
N ALA A 35 11.84 5.67 0.66
CA ALA A 35 11.00 6.04 -0.47
C ALA A 35 9.63 5.37 -0.36
N CYS A 36 8.56 6.13 -0.61
CA CYS A 36 7.19 5.63 -0.59
C CYS A 36 6.44 6.10 -1.84
N PHE A 37 5.60 5.23 -2.40
CA PHE A 37 4.65 5.58 -3.45
C PHE A 37 3.22 5.49 -2.87
N ILE A 38 2.46 6.58 -2.99
CA ILE A 38 1.10 6.67 -2.44
C ILE A 38 0.15 7.01 -3.57
N GLY A 39 -0.68 6.04 -3.95
CA GLY A 39 -1.77 6.24 -4.91
C GLY A 39 -3.02 6.76 -4.22
N VAL A 40 -3.56 7.88 -4.69
CA VAL A 40 -4.83 8.45 -4.21
C VAL A 40 -5.85 8.46 -5.34
N VAL A 41 -7.06 8.00 -5.05
CA VAL A 41 -8.16 7.99 -6.02
C VAL A 41 -8.57 9.42 -6.35
N ARG A 42 -8.62 9.74 -7.65
CA ARG A 42 -9.07 11.05 -8.15
C ARG A 42 -10.55 11.25 -7.85
N ASN A 43 -10.97 12.51 -7.63
CA ASN A 43 -12.39 12.85 -7.45
C ASN A 43 -13.20 12.85 -8.76
N GLN A 44 -12.51 12.94 -9.91
CA GLN A 44 -13.10 13.01 -11.24
C GLN A 44 -12.37 12.12 -12.25
N THR A 45 -13.09 11.67 -13.27
CA THR A 45 -12.53 10.98 -14.45
C THR A 45 -11.88 12.00 -15.39
N PRO A 46 -11.04 11.57 -16.35
CA PRO A 46 -10.51 12.47 -17.39
C PRO A 46 -11.59 13.18 -18.23
N LYS A 47 -12.83 12.70 -18.20
CA LYS A 47 -14.00 13.29 -18.86
C LYS A 47 -14.80 14.25 -17.96
N GLY A 48 -14.37 14.45 -16.71
CA GLY A 48 -15.02 15.33 -15.73
C GLY A 48 -16.14 14.67 -14.89
N GLU A 49 -16.37 13.37 -15.04
CA GLU A 49 -17.41 12.67 -14.30
C GLU A 49 -16.98 12.41 -12.84
N LYS A 50 -17.90 12.50 -11.89
CA LYS A 50 -17.59 12.27 -10.47
C LYS A 50 -17.27 10.80 -10.21
N VAL A 51 -16.13 10.54 -9.57
CA VAL A 51 -15.77 9.21 -9.07
C VAL A 51 -16.47 8.95 -7.74
N VAL A 52 -17.15 7.81 -7.61
CA VAL A 52 -17.90 7.44 -6.40
C VAL A 52 -17.18 6.43 -5.52
N LYS A 53 -16.37 5.53 -6.11
CA LYS A 53 -15.54 4.55 -5.39
C LYS A 53 -14.39 4.06 -6.27
N LEU A 54 -13.36 3.51 -5.62
CA LEU A 54 -12.39 2.60 -6.24
C LEU A 54 -12.67 1.19 -5.73
N GLU A 55 -12.63 0.22 -6.63
CA GLU A 55 -12.71 -1.20 -6.33
C GLU A 55 -11.47 -1.87 -6.92
N ILE A 56 -10.84 -2.75 -6.14
CA ILE A 56 -9.61 -3.45 -6.51
C ILE A 56 -9.90 -4.94 -6.38
N GLU A 57 -9.66 -5.67 -7.45
CA GLU A 57 -9.71 -7.14 -7.48
C GLU A 57 -8.29 -7.66 -7.66
N ALA A 58 -7.95 -8.75 -6.96
CA ALA A 58 -6.66 -9.40 -7.08
C ALA A 58 -6.82 -10.92 -7.06
N TYR A 59 -5.99 -11.61 -7.84
CA TYR A 59 -5.83 -13.05 -7.71
C TYR A 59 -4.84 -13.32 -6.57
N GLU A 60 -5.37 -13.49 -5.35
CA GLU A 60 -4.58 -13.51 -4.11
C GLU A 60 -3.44 -14.52 -4.14
N GLU A 61 -3.62 -15.68 -4.78
CA GLU A 61 -2.60 -16.72 -4.85
C GLU A 61 -1.37 -16.34 -5.69
N LYS A 62 -1.47 -15.33 -6.56
CA LYS A 62 -0.33 -14.79 -7.33
C LYS A 62 0.12 -13.42 -6.84
N ALA A 63 -0.51 -12.89 -5.79
CA ALA A 63 -0.38 -11.50 -5.38
C ALA A 63 0.43 -11.32 -4.09
#